data_AF-A0A931B6Y0-F1
#
_entry.id   AF-A0A931B6Y0-F1
#
_cell.length_a   1.000
_cell.length_b   1.000
_cell.length_c   1.000
_cell.angle_alpha   90.00
_cell.angle_beta   90.00
_cell.angle_gamma   90.00
#
_symmetry.space_group_name_H-M   'P 1'
#
loop_
_entity.id
_entity.type
_entity.pdbx_description
1 polymer ?
#
loop_
_entity_poly.entity_id
_entity_poly.type
_entity_poly.pdbx_seq_one_letter_code
_entity_poly.pdbx_strand_id
1 'polypeptide(L)'
;MTAKPGPPPQEPSGHVPAPATTDPDHSRTEQGPDVHIEDVLESAAELLPSGRAEVARALVAKGDHAAALSALAEAADQYPAPSRFWEFLTDAAEQLPGEPDAEWYRWRTTEALRGQLRIELTLVTDAGIAPIPPGRGLQPQWDLGEQAVSSYRAVRVAALWLEEGDEPLRSGGRAFGRLLPLDEADWHNLMPGDVITMRDGERAVGSATVLDVTWPDPPAEQAPALLPPGLGDLPLPPPPTRRVRTRSHTEHTTWPNPDCPVQVSALIPNLRYRYVRVMRANGSVGQPYPCATQAEFVRHVTQERPDVDPQNPAEVHWDDHPDIWPGQGSRRGSD
;
A
#
# COMPACT_ATOMS: atom_id res chain seq x y z
N MET A 1 -52.35 52.44 -13.70
CA MET A 1 -53.80 52.21 -13.54
C MET A 1 -54.00 50.71 -13.35
N THR A 2 -54.06 50.26 -12.10
CA THR A 2 -55.25 49.60 -11.48
C THR A 2 -55.67 48.34 -12.25
N ALA A 3 -55.52 47.13 -11.70
CA ALA A 3 -56.48 46.63 -10.72
C ALA A 3 -55.93 45.56 -9.75
N LYS A 4 -56.59 45.53 -8.58
CA LYS A 4 -56.43 44.73 -7.36
C LYS A 4 -56.83 43.24 -7.51
N PRO A 5 -56.49 42.38 -6.52
CA PRO A 5 -56.63 40.92 -6.57
C PRO A 5 -58.03 40.42 -6.15
N GLY A 6 -58.42 39.24 -6.64
CA GLY A 6 -59.66 38.52 -6.27
C GLY A 6 -59.43 37.38 -5.27
N PRO A 7 -60.48 36.99 -4.49
CA PRO A 7 -60.39 36.13 -3.30
C PRO A 7 -60.49 34.61 -3.62
N PRO A 8 -60.18 33.72 -2.64
CA PRO A 8 -60.14 32.28 -2.88
C PRO A 8 -61.53 31.61 -2.72
N PRO A 9 -61.79 30.47 -3.38
CA PRO A 9 -62.91 29.61 -3.03
C PRO A 9 -62.49 28.41 -2.16
N GLN A 10 -63.39 28.09 -1.23
CA GLN A 10 -63.35 27.08 -0.17
C GLN A 10 -63.38 25.63 -0.66
N GLU A 11 -62.82 24.74 0.17
CA GLU A 11 -62.97 23.28 0.14
C GLU A 11 -64.42 22.80 0.21
N PRO A 12 -64.70 21.59 -0.28
CA PRO A 12 -65.68 20.70 0.34
C PRO A 12 -64.99 19.55 1.10
N SER A 13 -65.28 19.49 2.41
CA SER A 13 -64.99 18.38 3.31
C SER A 13 -65.64 17.06 2.87
N GLY A 14 -64.98 15.94 3.20
CA GLY A 14 -65.69 14.71 3.57
C GLY A 14 -65.14 13.39 3.05
N HIS A 15 -64.14 12.82 3.73
CA HIS A 15 -64.17 11.38 3.97
C HIS A 15 -63.54 11.01 5.31
N VAL A 16 -64.33 10.28 6.10
CA VAL A 16 -64.05 9.75 7.44
C VAL A 16 -63.11 8.52 7.31
N PRO A 17 -62.16 8.32 8.23
CA PRO A 17 -61.23 7.20 8.18
C PRO A 17 -61.87 5.89 8.67
N ALA A 18 -61.50 4.78 8.02
CA ALA A 18 -61.75 3.43 8.52
C ALA A 18 -60.61 2.99 9.47
N PRO A 19 -60.90 2.18 10.52
CA PRO A 19 -59.93 1.85 11.55
C PRO A 19 -59.08 0.66 11.10
N ALA A 20 -57.78 0.88 10.90
CA ALA A 20 -56.80 -0.20 10.81
C ALA A 20 -56.15 -0.39 12.19
N THR A 21 -56.66 -1.40 12.87
CA THR A 21 -56.02 -2.32 13.81
C THR A 21 -54.64 -1.90 14.33
N THR A 22 -54.62 -1.58 15.62
CA THR A 22 -53.45 -1.50 16.47
C THR A 22 -52.74 -2.85 16.47
N ASP A 23 -51.57 -2.92 15.87
CA ASP A 23 -50.60 -3.99 16.05
C ASP A 23 -49.38 -3.40 16.77
N PRO A 24 -49.24 -3.57 18.09
CA PRO A 24 -48.13 -3.02 18.84
C PRO A 24 -47.08 -4.11 19.08
N ASP A 25 -46.45 -4.65 18.03
CA ASP A 25 -45.29 -5.54 18.26
C ASP A 25 -44.29 -5.65 17.09
N HIS A 26 -43.97 -4.52 16.46
CA HIS A 26 -42.82 -4.44 15.54
C HIS A 26 -41.98 -3.18 15.81
N SER A 27 -41.64 -2.95 17.08
CA SER A 27 -40.58 -2.03 17.49
C SER A 27 -39.49 -2.80 18.23
N ARG A 28 -38.88 -3.74 17.52
CA ARG A 28 -37.56 -4.25 17.88
C ARG A 28 -36.73 -4.36 16.62
N THR A 29 -36.53 -3.20 15.98
CA THR A 29 -35.29 -2.96 15.26
C THR A 29 -34.18 -3.29 16.26
N GLU A 30 -33.32 -4.22 15.87
CA GLU A 30 -32.10 -4.55 16.57
C GLU A 30 -31.24 -3.28 16.62
N GLN A 31 -31.46 -2.43 17.63
CA GLN A 31 -30.45 -1.50 18.10
C GLN A 31 -29.32 -2.39 18.59
N GLY A 32 -28.29 -2.54 17.75
CA GLY A 32 -26.97 -2.95 18.20
C GLY A 32 -26.58 -2.11 19.43
N PRO A 33 -25.67 -2.60 20.28
CA PRO A 33 -25.34 -1.91 21.52
C PRO A 33 -25.10 -0.42 21.23
N ASP A 34 -25.88 0.47 21.85
CA ASP A 34 -25.65 1.92 21.80
C ASP A 34 -24.27 2.16 22.41
N VAL A 35 -23.23 2.18 21.57
CA VAL A 35 -21.87 2.46 22.01
C VAL A 35 -21.79 3.98 22.17
N HIS A 36 -21.77 4.44 23.41
CA HIS A 36 -21.65 5.86 23.72
C HIS A 36 -20.31 6.39 23.21
N ILE A 37 -20.33 7.56 22.57
CA ILE A 37 -19.14 8.17 21.98
C ILE A 37 -18.01 8.38 22.99
N GLU A 38 -18.33 8.65 24.27
CA GLU A 38 -17.31 8.77 25.31
C GLU A 38 -16.55 7.45 25.49
N ASP A 39 -17.25 6.32 25.45
CA ASP A 39 -16.63 4.99 25.58
C ASP A 39 -15.75 4.65 24.37
N VAL A 40 -16.15 5.07 23.17
CA VAL A 40 -15.35 4.91 21.93
C VAL A 40 -14.05 5.72 22.03
N LEU A 41 -14.15 6.99 22.42
CA LEU A 41 -13.00 7.88 22.54
C LEU A 41 -12.04 7.45 23.66
N GLU A 42 -12.56 6.93 24.78
CA GLU A 42 -11.72 6.37 25.85
C GLU A 42 -11.03 5.08 25.38
N SER A 43 -11.75 4.19 24.68
CA SER A 43 -11.16 2.97 24.10
C SER A 43 -10.02 3.28 23.12
N ALA A 44 -10.15 4.34 22.32
CA ALA A 44 -9.08 4.83 21.47
C ALA A 44 -7.90 5.40 22.30
N ALA A 45 -8.19 6.20 23.33
CA ALA A 45 -7.18 6.78 24.21
C ALA A 45 -6.31 5.73 24.93
N GLU A 46 -6.87 4.58 25.28
CA GLU A 46 -6.16 3.45 25.90
C GLU A 46 -5.13 2.79 24.98
N LEU A 47 -5.30 2.90 23.65
CA LEU A 47 -4.39 2.32 22.66
C LEU A 47 -3.17 3.20 22.35
N LEU A 48 -3.13 4.43 22.87
CA LEU A 48 -1.99 5.32 22.74
C LEU A 48 -1.01 5.15 23.92
N PRO A 49 0.30 5.41 23.71
CA PRO A 49 1.27 5.41 24.80
C PRO A 49 0.85 6.36 25.95
N SER A 50 1.17 5.98 27.18
CA SER A 50 0.81 6.72 28.39
C SER A 50 1.16 8.21 28.28
N GLY A 51 0.23 9.07 28.68
CA GLY A 51 0.39 10.52 28.65
C GLY A 51 0.05 11.19 27.31
N ARG A 52 -0.14 10.43 26.22
CA ARG A 52 -0.42 11.00 24.89
C ARG A 52 -1.90 11.35 24.68
N ALA A 53 -2.80 10.67 25.38
CA ALA A 53 -4.23 10.91 25.30
C ALA A 53 -4.78 11.86 26.37
N GLU A 54 -3.93 12.46 27.22
CA GLU A 54 -4.38 13.31 28.35
C GLU A 54 -5.21 14.52 27.91
N VAL A 55 -4.81 15.14 26.79
CA VAL A 55 -5.55 16.26 26.20
C VAL A 55 -6.93 15.80 25.74
N ALA A 56 -7.00 14.67 25.03
CA ALA A 56 -8.26 14.10 24.57
C ALA A 56 -9.18 13.72 25.74
N ARG A 57 -8.67 13.05 26.77
CA ARG A 57 -9.43 12.71 27.99
C ARG A 57 -9.99 13.95 28.69
N ALA A 58 -9.19 15.00 28.79
CA ALA A 58 -9.64 16.27 29.37
C ALA A 58 -10.74 16.95 28.54
N LEU A 59 -10.78 16.73 27.21
CA LEU A 59 -11.81 17.23 26.30
C LEU A 59 -13.08 16.37 26.38
N VAL A 60 -12.97 15.05 26.45
CA VAL A 60 -14.10 14.13 26.72
C VAL A 60 -14.77 14.51 28.04
N ALA A 61 -14.00 14.73 29.12
CA ALA A 61 -14.55 15.13 30.41
C ALA A 61 -15.29 16.50 30.39
N LYS A 62 -15.02 17.34 29.39
CA LYS A 62 -15.71 18.62 29.16
C LYS A 62 -16.89 18.50 28.19
N GLY A 63 -17.13 17.32 27.61
CA GLY A 63 -18.15 17.07 26.60
C GLY A 63 -17.77 17.57 25.20
N ASP A 64 -16.50 17.91 24.95
CA ASP A 64 -16.03 18.38 23.64
C ASP A 64 -15.47 17.21 22.82
N HIS A 65 -16.38 16.36 22.35
CA HIS A 65 -16.03 15.11 21.67
C HIS A 65 -15.35 15.34 20.31
N ALA A 66 -15.71 16.40 19.59
CA ALA A 66 -15.07 16.75 18.32
C ALA A 66 -13.61 17.17 18.54
N ALA A 67 -13.34 18.04 19.51
CA ALA A 67 -11.97 18.39 19.84
C ALA A 67 -11.17 17.20 20.40
N ALA A 68 -11.81 16.31 21.17
CA ALA A 68 -11.17 15.09 21.66
C ALA A 68 -10.75 14.16 20.50
N LEU A 69 -11.63 13.95 19.52
CA LEU A 69 -11.35 13.18 18.31
C LEU A 69 -10.16 13.77 17.52
N SER A 70 -10.16 15.09 17.28
CA SER A 70 -9.02 15.77 16.64
C SER A 70 -7.73 15.60 17.44
N ALA A 71 -7.77 15.76 18.76
CA ALA A 71 -6.59 15.61 19.61
C ALA A 71 -6.02 14.18 19.61
N LEU A 72 -6.88 13.16 19.55
CA LEU A 72 -6.44 11.76 19.40
C LEU A 72 -5.78 11.54 18.03
N ALA A 73 -6.38 12.04 16.96
CA ALA A 73 -5.82 11.93 15.62
C ALA A 73 -4.43 12.60 15.52
N GLU A 74 -4.28 13.81 16.06
CA GLU A 74 -3.00 14.53 16.12
C GLU A 74 -1.93 13.79 16.92
N ALA A 75 -2.32 13.15 18.03
CA ALA A 75 -1.42 12.33 18.83
C ALA A 75 -0.93 11.10 18.05
N ALA A 76 -1.81 10.50 17.24
CA ALA A 76 -1.51 9.35 16.39
C ALA A 76 -0.75 9.70 15.10
N ASP A 77 -0.69 10.97 14.69
CA ASP A 77 0.20 11.36 13.59
C ASP A 77 1.68 11.42 14.03
N GLN A 78 1.94 11.51 15.34
CA GLN A 78 3.30 11.51 15.90
C GLN A 78 3.85 10.09 16.16
N TYR A 79 3.00 9.05 16.06
CA TYR A 79 3.33 7.69 16.44
C TYR A 79 2.50 6.69 15.63
N PRO A 80 3.07 5.58 15.10
CA PRO A 80 2.31 4.55 14.41
C PRO A 80 1.21 3.93 15.30
N ALA A 81 -0.02 4.43 15.20
CA ALA A 81 -1.15 3.88 15.95
C ALA A 81 -1.67 2.58 15.31
N PRO A 82 -2.10 1.60 16.12
CA PRO A 82 -2.62 0.33 15.61
C PRO A 82 -3.91 0.54 14.80
N SER A 83 -4.24 -0.38 13.89
CA SER A 83 -5.48 -0.31 13.09
C SER A 83 -6.74 -0.13 13.94
N ARG A 84 -6.80 -0.85 15.08
CA ARG A 84 -7.92 -0.79 16.02
C ARG A 84 -8.18 0.61 16.58
N PHE A 85 -7.14 1.42 16.73
CA PHE A 85 -7.28 2.81 17.15
C PHE A 85 -8.03 3.65 16.12
N TRP A 86 -7.71 3.48 14.83
CA TRP A 86 -8.34 4.20 13.73
C TRP A 86 -9.78 3.73 13.46
N GLU A 87 -10.09 2.45 13.74
CA GLU A 87 -11.46 1.94 13.75
C GLU A 87 -12.33 2.69 14.77
N PHE A 88 -11.83 2.88 16.00
CA PHE A 88 -12.56 3.67 17.01
C PHE A 88 -12.76 5.13 16.58
N LEU A 89 -11.76 5.76 15.95
CA LEU A 89 -11.95 7.13 15.43
C LEU A 89 -12.95 7.18 14.29
N THR A 90 -13.04 6.13 13.47
CA THR A 90 -14.09 6.00 12.44
C THR A 90 -15.46 5.95 13.10
N ASP A 91 -15.65 5.05 14.08
CA ASP A 91 -16.92 4.90 14.80
C ASP A 91 -17.34 6.22 15.49
N ALA A 92 -16.38 6.95 16.08
CA ALA A 92 -16.63 8.25 16.69
C ALA A 92 -16.97 9.35 15.65
N ALA A 93 -16.27 9.38 14.52
CA ALA A 93 -16.54 10.33 13.44
C ALA A 93 -17.87 10.08 12.72
N GLU A 94 -18.37 8.83 12.69
CA GLU A 94 -19.73 8.56 12.18
C GLU A 94 -20.84 9.13 13.08
N GLN A 95 -20.56 9.26 14.38
CA GLN A 95 -21.48 9.85 15.36
C GLN A 95 -21.37 11.38 15.47
N LEU A 96 -20.28 11.98 14.97
CA LEU A 96 -20.02 13.41 15.04
C LEU A 96 -20.03 14.06 13.65
N PRO A 97 -20.85 15.10 13.41
CA PRO A 97 -20.68 15.91 12.21
C PRO A 97 -19.38 16.74 12.33
N GLY A 98 -18.45 16.60 11.40
CA GLY A 98 -17.21 17.36 11.40
C GLY A 98 -16.17 16.90 10.37
N GLU A 99 -15.06 17.65 10.32
CA GLU A 99 -13.86 17.33 9.54
C GLU A 99 -12.71 17.00 10.51
N PRO A 100 -11.86 15.99 10.23
CA PRO A 100 -11.93 15.09 9.07
C PRO A 100 -13.13 14.16 9.14
N ASP A 101 -13.67 13.81 7.98
CA ASP A 101 -14.80 12.88 7.90
C ASP A 101 -14.42 11.43 8.30
N ALA A 102 -15.43 10.58 8.45
CA ALA A 102 -15.23 9.16 8.74
C ALA A 102 -14.49 8.41 7.61
N GLU A 103 -14.51 8.90 6.36
CA GLU A 103 -13.77 8.27 5.25
C GLU A 103 -12.25 8.40 5.46
N TRP A 104 -11.80 9.53 6.01
CA TRP A 104 -10.39 9.73 6.38
C TRP A 104 -9.93 8.70 7.42
N TYR A 105 -10.71 8.49 8.47
CA TYR A 105 -10.32 7.52 9.51
C TYR A 105 -10.34 6.08 8.99
N ARG A 106 -11.28 5.72 8.09
CA ARG A 106 -11.24 4.44 7.38
C ARG A 106 -10.00 4.28 6.51
N TRP A 107 -9.58 5.34 5.84
CA TRP A 107 -8.32 5.36 5.09
C TRP A 107 -7.14 5.06 6.01
N ARG A 108 -7.05 5.75 7.16
CA ARG A 108 -5.99 5.55 8.15
C ARG A 108 -5.98 4.14 8.76
N THR A 109 -7.15 3.54 8.98
CA THR A 109 -7.26 2.12 9.36
C THR A 109 -6.60 1.21 8.32
N THR A 110 -6.85 1.48 7.04
CA THR A 110 -6.30 0.69 5.94
C THR A 110 -4.79 0.89 5.82
N GLU A 111 -4.29 2.11 5.99
CA GLU A 111 -2.85 2.39 6.03
C GLU A 111 -2.15 1.68 7.19
N ALA A 112 -2.76 1.64 8.38
CA ALA A 112 -2.20 0.94 9.52
C ALA A 112 -2.11 -0.58 9.30
N LEU A 113 -2.97 -1.15 8.44
CA LEU A 113 -3.00 -2.58 8.12
C LEU A 113 -2.07 -2.95 6.96
N ARG A 114 -1.99 -2.09 5.94
CA ARG A 114 -1.37 -2.39 4.64
C ARG A 114 -0.10 -1.60 4.36
N GLY A 115 0.17 -0.61 5.20
CA GLY A 115 1.26 0.33 4.99
C GLY A 115 0.81 1.64 4.38
N GLN A 116 1.72 2.59 4.43
CA GLN A 116 1.55 3.96 4.01
C GLN A 116 2.44 4.24 2.81
N LEU A 117 1.86 4.84 1.77
CA LEU A 117 2.58 5.33 0.61
C LEU A 117 2.18 6.79 0.37
N ARG A 118 3.11 7.71 0.66
CA ARG A 118 2.91 9.15 0.42
C ARG A 118 3.60 9.57 -0.87
N ILE A 119 2.92 10.43 -1.62
CA ILE A 119 3.38 10.90 -2.92
C ILE A 119 3.19 12.39 -3.07
N GLU A 120 3.95 12.94 -4.00
CA GLU A 120 3.73 14.27 -4.53
C GLU A 120 3.27 14.16 -5.97
N LEU A 121 2.00 14.46 -6.23
CA LEU A 121 1.37 14.34 -7.53
C LEU A 121 1.45 15.66 -8.29
N THR A 122 1.85 15.59 -9.56
CA THR A 122 1.77 16.69 -10.53
C THR A 122 0.93 16.25 -11.73
N LEU A 123 -0.12 16.99 -12.06
CA LEU A 123 -0.94 16.72 -13.24
C LEU A 123 -0.31 17.34 -14.48
N VAL A 124 -0.47 16.67 -15.63
CA VAL A 124 -0.04 17.21 -16.92
C VAL A 124 -0.89 18.44 -17.26
N THR A 125 -0.29 19.44 -17.92
CA THR A 125 -1.01 20.60 -18.45
C THR A 125 -1.79 20.22 -19.70
N ASP A 126 -3.01 19.74 -19.50
CA ASP A 126 -3.96 19.38 -20.54
C ASP A 126 -5.41 19.69 -20.12
N ALA A 127 -6.15 20.41 -20.96
CA ALA A 127 -7.52 20.84 -20.68
C ALA A 127 -8.54 19.68 -20.62
N GLY A 128 -8.18 18.49 -21.09
CA GLY A 128 -9.01 17.29 -21.06
C GLY A 128 -8.94 16.48 -19.76
N ILE A 129 -8.16 16.91 -18.76
CA ILE A 129 -8.04 16.23 -17.47
C ILE A 129 -9.11 16.79 -16.53
N ALA A 130 -10.01 15.92 -16.05
CA ALA A 130 -11.01 16.30 -15.07
C ALA A 130 -10.34 16.68 -13.73
N PRO A 131 -10.84 17.72 -13.02
CA PRO A 131 -10.34 18.06 -11.70
C PRO A 131 -10.51 16.90 -10.71
N ILE A 132 -9.49 16.66 -9.90
CA ILE A 132 -9.49 15.61 -8.87
C ILE A 132 -9.92 16.26 -7.54
N PRO A 133 -11.09 15.93 -6.98
CA PRO A 133 -11.53 16.51 -5.70
C PRO A 133 -10.64 16.05 -4.54
N PRO A 134 -10.48 16.88 -3.49
CA PRO A 134 -9.78 16.48 -2.27
C PRO A 134 -10.56 15.41 -1.50
N GLY A 135 -9.87 14.70 -0.60
CA GLY A 135 -10.51 13.82 0.37
C GLY A 135 -11.25 12.60 -0.19
N ARG A 136 -11.16 12.29 -1.49
CA ARG A 136 -11.86 11.13 -2.08
C ARG A 136 -10.90 10.10 -2.63
N GLY A 137 -11.05 8.86 -2.17
CA GLY A 137 -10.35 7.65 -2.62
C GLY A 137 -10.67 7.23 -4.07
N LEU A 138 -10.38 8.10 -5.04
CA LEU A 138 -10.42 7.75 -6.46
C LEU A 138 -9.45 6.59 -6.71
N GLN A 139 -9.74 5.71 -7.66
CA GLN A 139 -8.89 4.55 -7.97
C GLN A 139 -8.21 4.70 -9.33
N PRO A 140 -7.30 5.68 -9.50
CA PRO A 140 -6.58 5.83 -10.76
C PRO A 140 -5.67 4.64 -11.04
N GLN A 141 -5.33 4.55 -12.32
CA GLN A 141 -4.38 3.60 -12.86
C GLN A 141 -2.97 4.17 -12.75
N TRP A 142 -2.02 3.35 -12.33
CA TRP A 142 -0.63 3.72 -12.08
C TRP A 142 0.30 2.81 -12.85
N ASP A 143 1.20 3.40 -13.60
CA ASP A 143 2.34 2.73 -14.19
C ASP A 143 3.53 3.00 -13.28
N LEU A 144 3.97 1.95 -12.58
CA LEU A 144 5.10 2.01 -11.64
C LEU A 144 6.47 2.06 -12.36
N GLY A 145 6.45 2.20 -13.70
CA GLY A 145 7.63 2.07 -14.55
C GLY A 145 8.02 0.61 -14.77
N GLU A 146 9.22 0.38 -15.33
CA GLU A 146 9.76 -0.96 -15.60
C GLU A 146 10.12 -1.78 -14.34
N GLN A 147 9.66 -1.34 -13.16
CA GLN A 147 9.76 -2.08 -11.90
C GLN A 147 8.71 -3.19 -11.76
N ALA A 148 7.67 -3.22 -12.61
CA ALA A 148 6.77 -4.36 -12.69
C ALA A 148 7.47 -5.54 -13.40
N VAL A 149 7.57 -6.69 -12.71
CA VAL A 149 8.37 -7.88 -13.09
C VAL A 149 7.96 -8.53 -14.42
N SER A 150 6.88 -8.07 -15.06
CA SER A 150 6.43 -8.56 -16.37
C SER A 150 6.52 -7.47 -17.43
N SER A 151 7.06 -7.79 -18.60
CA SER A 151 7.22 -6.91 -19.78
C SER A 151 5.92 -6.43 -20.45
N TYR A 152 4.77 -6.55 -19.79
CA TYR A 152 3.58 -5.78 -20.10
C TYR A 152 3.61 -4.57 -19.19
N ARG A 153 3.37 -3.34 -19.69
CA ARG A 153 3.14 -2.17 -18.81
C ARG A 153 2.04 -2.52 -17.83
N ALA A 154 2.45 -2.95 -16.64
CA ALA A 154 1.57 -3.62 -15.72
C ALA A 154 0.95 -2.48 -14.90
N VAL A 155 -0.07 -1.86 -15.48
CA VAL A 155 -0.80 -0.80 -14.81
C VAL A 155 -1.43 -1.40 -13.54
N ARG A 156 -1.21 -0.74 -12.41
CA ARG A 156 -1.76 -1.07 -11.10
C ARG A 156 -2.86 -0.10 -10.74
N VAL A 157 -3.75 -0.52 -9.86
CA VAL A 157 -4.79 0.35 -9.31
C VAL A 157 -4.44 0.64 -7.87
N ALA A 158 -4.47 1.91 -7.50
CA ALA A 158 -4.37 2.33 -6.12
C ALA A 158 -5.42 3.41 -5.89
N ALA A 159 -6.11 3.34 -4.75
CA ALA A 159 -6.90 4.47 -4.30
C ALA A 159 -5.95 5.66 -4.04
N LEU A 160 -6.41 6.88 -4.29
CA LEU A 160 -5.68 8.13 -4.13
C LEU A 160 -6.47 9.02 -3.17
N TRP A 161 -5.81 9.49 -2.12
CA TRP A 161 -6.34 10.52 -1.21
C TRP A 161 -5.47 11.77 -1.32
N LEU A 162 -6.04 12.95 -1.56
CA LEU A 162 -5.27 14.21 -1.54
C LEU A 162 -5.29 14.81 -0.13
N GLU A 163 -4.12 15.12 0.42
CA GLU A 163 -3.95 15.52 1.83
C GLU A 163 -4.36 16.97 2.12
N GLU A 164 -4.24 17.87 1.14
CA GLU A 164 -4.39 19.31 1.35
C GLU A 164 -5.32 19.97 0.34
N GLY A 165 -6.14 20.90 0.85
CA GLY A 165 -6.91 21.88 0.08
C GLY A 165 -8.38 21.55 -0.09
N ASP A 166 -9.24 22.56 0.04
CA ASP A 166 -10.67 22.47 -0.32
C ASP A 166 -10.89 22.55 -1.84
N GLU A 167 -9.84 22.87 -2.60
CA GLU A 167 -9.91 23.05 -4.04
C GLU A 167 -9.53 21.76 -4.79
N PRO A 168 -10.33 21.35 -5.79
CA PRO A 168 -9.97 20.25 -6.66
C PRO A 168 -8.62 20.50 -7.37
N LEU A 169 -7.74 19.50 -7.38
CA LEU A 169 -6.49 19.53 -8.11
C LEU A 169 -6.79 19.60 -9.62
N ARG A 170 -6.35 20.68 -10.25
CA ARG A 170 -6.56 20.94 -11.68
C ARG A 170 -5.33 20.57 -12.50
N SER A 171 -5.54 20.45 -13.80
CA SER A 171 -4.52 20.35 -14.84
C SER A 171 -3.32 21.28 -14.60
N GLY A 172 -2.11 20.74 -14.67
CA GLY A 172 -0.86 21.45 -14.37
C GLY A 172 -0.59 21.71 -12.87
N GLY A 173 -1.54 21.39 -11.99
CA GLY A 173 -1.42 21.56 -10.54
C GLY A 173 -0.54 20.50 -9.88
N ARG A 174 -0.15 20.78 -8.64
CA ARG A 174 0.64 19.90 -7.78
C ARG A 174 -0.04 19.75 -6.42
N ALA A 175 -0.08 18.55 -5.86
CA ALA A 175 -0.62 18.29 -4.52
C ALA A 175 0.08 17.10 -3.86
N PHE A 176 0.01 17.06 -2.53
CA PHE A 176 0.39 15.89 -1.75
C PHE A 176 -0.75 14.91 -1.68
N GLY A 177 -0.43 13.62 -1.79
CA GLY A 177 -1.41 12.57 -1.72
C GLY A 177 -0.89 11.31 -1.06
N ARG A 178 -1.84 10.45 -0.70
CA ARG A 178 -1.61 9.11 -0.16
C ARG A 178 -2.18 8.10 -1.14
N LEU A 179 -1.50 6.97 -1.27
CA LEU A 179 -1.94 5.86 -2.09
C LEU A 179 -2.25 4.65 -1.23
N LEU A 180 -3.35 3.98 -1.56
CA LEU A 180 -3.67 2.65 -1.06
C LEU A 180 -3.71 1.67 -2.24
N PRO A 181 -2.63 0.89 -2.45
CA PRO A 181 -2.59 -0.15 -3.46
C PRO A 181 -3.73 -1.15 -3.32
N LEU A 182 -4.33 -1.53 -4.45
CA LEU A 182 -5.32 -2.62 -4.45
C LEU A 182 -4.65 -3.99 -4.25
N ASP A 183 -3.47 -4.17 -4.85
CA ASP A 183 -2.59 -5.33 -4.68
C ASP A 183 -1.23 -4.82 -4.20
N GLU A 184 -0.82 -5.20 -3.00
CA GLU A 184 0.35 -4.65 -2.32
C GLU A 184 1.67 -5.20 -2.87
N ALA A 185 1.69 -6.43 -3.40
CA ALA A 185 2.93 -7.14 -3.73
C ALA A 185 3.80 -6.40 -4.75
N ASP A 186 3.17 -5.73 -5.71
CA ASP A 186 3.88 -4.98 -6.76
C ASP A 186 4.38 -3.60 -6.31
N TRP A 187 3.92 -3.11 -5.15
CA TRP A 187 4.24 -1.77 -4.64
C TRP A 187 5.34 -1.79 -3.58
N HIS A 188 5.63 -2.96 -3.00
CA HIS A 188 6.65 -3.14 -1.96
C HIS A 188 8.07 -2.75 -2.38
N ASN A 189 8.34 -2.72 -3.69
CA ASN A 189 9.65 -2.33 -4.23
C ASN A 189 9.83 -0.82 -4.42
N LEU A 190 8.77 -0.03 -4.25
CA LEU A 190 8.84 1.43 -4.37
C LEU A 190 9.65 2.00 -3.22
N MET A 191 10.53 2.95 -3.55
CA MET A 191 11.35 3.67 -2.61
C MET A 191 11.06 5.18 -2.68
N PRO A 192 11.29 5.93 -1.58
CA PRO A 192 11.32 7.38 -1.63
C PRO A 192 12.22 7.89 -2.75
N GLY A 193 11.68 8.78 -3.59
CA GLY A 193 12.32 9.32 -4.79
C GLY A 193 11.92 8.63 -6.10
N ASP A 194 11.29 7.46 -6.05
CA ASP A 194 10.79 6.80 -7.26
C ASP A 194 9.68 7.63 -7.92
N VAL A 195 9.62 7.57 -9.24
CA VAL A 195 8.63 8.30 -10.03
C VAL A 195 7.68 7.32 -10.69
N ILE A 196 6.40 7.44 -10.33
CA ILE A 196 5.30 6.63 -10.87
C ILE A 196 4.39 7.51 -11.73
N THR A 197 3.75 6.93 -12.74
CA THR A 197 2.92 7.67 -13.71
C THR A 197 1.45 7.35 -13.50
N MET A 198 0.62 8.36 -13.29
CA MET A 198 -0.83 8.22 -13.28
C MET A 198 -1.37 8.18 -14.72
N ARG A 199 -2.26 7.24 -15.00
CA ARG A 199 -2.82 6.99 -16.34
C ARG A 199 -4.35 7.01 -16.35
N ASP A 200 -4.87 7.37 -17.52
CA ASP A 200 -6.24 7.15 -17.95
C ASP A 200 -6.19 6.35 -19.26
N GLY A 201 -6.29 5.02 -19.14
CA GLY A 201 -5.97 4.09 -20.23
C GLY A 201 -4.54 4.26 -20.74
N GLU A 202 -4.39 4.49 -22.04
CA GLU A 202 -3.07 4.69 -22.66
C GLU A 202 -2.50 6.09 -22.43
N ARG A 203 -3.26 7.02 -21.86
CA ARG A 203 -2.83 8.41 -21.68
C ARG A 203 -2.20 8.61 -20.31
N ALA A 204 -0.98 9.16 -20.26
CA ALA A 204 -0.40 9.67 -19.02
C ALA A 204 -1.09 11.00 -18.65
N VAL A 205 -1.65 11.06 -17.44
CA VAL A 205 -2.41 12.22 -16.93
C VAL A 205 -1.71 12.92 -15.77
N GLY A 206 -0.76 12.25 -15.13
CA GLY A 206 0.07 12.85 -14.08
C GLY A 206 1.32 12.04 -13.82
N SER A 207 2.23 12.64 -13.07
CA SER A 207 3.43 12.00 -12.54
C SER A 207 3.43 12.22 -11.04
N ALA A 208 3.81 11.20 -10.28
CA ALA A 208 3.96 11.31 -8.85
C ALA A 208 5.35 10.86 -8.40
N THR A 209 5.95 11.64 -7.51
CA THR A 209 7.19 11.29 -6.83
C THR A 209 6.83 10.64 -5.49
N VAL A 210 7.36 9.46 -5.22
CA VAL A 210 7.22 8.78 -3.93
C VAL A 210 7.99 9.57 -2.87
N LEU A 211 7.31 10.00 -1.82
CA LEU A 211 7.91 10.78 -0.74
C LEU A 211 8.29 9.90 0.45
N ASP A 212 7.41 8.99 0.80
CA ASP A 212 7.57 8.13 1.97
C ASP A 212 6.85 6.80 1.76
N VAL A 213 7.46 5.74 2.28
CA VAL A 213 6.99 4.36 2.14
C VAL A 213 7.21 3.64 3.46
N THR A 214 6.12 3.22 4.10
CA THR A 214 6.16 2.41 5.32
C THR A 214 5.28 1.20 5.12
N TRP A 215 5.88 0.03 4.96
CA TRP A 215 5.14 -1.24 4.93
C TRP A 215 5.12 -1.83 6.34
N PRO A 216 4.00 -2.38 6.82
CA PRO A 216 3.98 -3.12 8.06
C PRO A 216 4.95 -4.30 7.90
N ASP A 217 5.70 -4.62 8.95
CA ASP A 217 6.47 -5.86 8.95
C ASP A 217 5.52 -7.01 8.60
N PRO A 218 5.92 -7.93 7.69
CA PRO A 218 5.10 -9.08 7.39
C PRO A 218 4.75 -9.74 8.72
N PRO A 219 3.48 -10.13 8.94
CA PRO A 219 3.09 -10.75 10.21
C PRO A 219 4.07 -11.88 10.44
N ALA A 220 4.79 -11.82 11.56
CA ALA A 220 5.82 -12.80 11.91
C ALA A 220 5.21 -14.17 11.65
N GLU A 221 5.69 -14.84 10.59
CA GLU A 221 5.22 -16.16 10.22
C GLU A 221 5.31 -16.97 11.50
N GLN A 222 4.15 -17.43 12.00
CA GLN A 222 4.08 -18.16 13.25
C GLN A 222 5.13 -19.25 13.17
N ALA A 223 6.22 -19.09 13.93
CA ALA A 223 7.31 -20.05 13.94
C ALA A 223 6.64 -21.42 14.08
N PRO A 224 6.89 -22.37 13.15
CA PRO A 224 6.18 -23.63 13.14
C PRO A 224 6.25 -24.20 14.54
N ALA A 225 5.06 -24.45 15.10
CA ALA A 225 4.87 -24.82 16.50
C ALA A 225 5.97 -25.81 16.87
N LEU A 226 6.77 -25.46 17.89
CA LEU A 226 7.82 -26.31 18.43
C LEU A 226 7.24 -27.73 18.56
N LEU A 227 7.83 -28.66 17.81
CA LEU A 227 7.45 -30.07 17.85
C LEU A 227 7.37 -30.52 19.31
N PRO A 228 6.38 -31.36 19.68
CA PRO A 228 6.22 -31.80 21.05
C PRO A 228 7.51 -32.42 21.59
N PRO A 229 7.84 -32.20 22.87
CA PRO A 229 9.09 -32.68 23.47
C PRO A 229 9.10 -34.22 23.50
N GLY A 230 10.14 -34.82 22.91
CA GLY A 230 10.28 -36.29 22.83
C GLY A 230 11.28 -36.82 21.79
N LEU A 231 11.83 -35.98 20.91
CA LEU A 231 12.81 -36.39 19.89
C LEU A 231 14.29 -36.26 20.35
N GLY A 232 14.54 -36.34 21.66
CA GLY A 232 15.83 -36.00 22.29
C GLY A 232 16.88 -37.10 22.37
N ASP A 233 16.60 -38.33 21.91
CA ASP A 233 17.50 -39.49 22.09
C ASP A 233 18.16 -39.97 20.78
N LEU A 234 18.48 -39.05 19.86
CA LEU A 234 19.41 -39.37 18.77
C LEU A 234 20.84 -38.97 19.18
N PRO A 235 21.83 -39.88 19.07
CA PRO A 235 23.19 -39.60 19.49
C PRO A 235 23.78 -38.43 18.70
N LEU A 236 24.31 -37.44 19.43
CA LEU A 236 24.98 -36.28 18.85
C LEU A 236 26.18 -36.73 17.98
N PRO A 237 26.34 -36.20 16.76
CA PRO A 237 27.56 -36.39 15.99
C PRO A 237 28.76 -35.74 16.71
N PRO A 238 29.98 -36.27 16.52
CA PRO A 238 31.17 -35.75 17.18
C PRO A 238 31.43 -34.27 16.81
N PRO A 239 32.09 -33.49 17.69
CA PRO A 239 32.31 -32.07 17.45
C PRO A 239 33.14 -31.85 16.18
N PRO A 240 32.81 -30.85 15.35
CA PRO A 240 33.51 -30.65 14.10
C PRO A 240 34.95 -30.21 14.40
N THR A 241 35.91 -31.06 14.07
CA THR A 241 37.28 -30.62 13.84
C THR A 241 37.27 -29.49 12.83
N ARG A 242 37.96 -28.39 13.18
CA ARG A 242 38.20 -27.18 12.39
C ARG A 242 38.75 -27.53 11.01
N ARG A 243 37.87 -27.92 10.09
CA ARG A 243 38.13 -27.95 8.67
C ARG A 243 37.80 -26.56 8.15
N VAL A 244 38.78 -25.94 7.50
CA VAL A 244 38.61 -24.75 6.68
C VAL A 244 37.38 -24.99 5.79
N ARG A 245 36.28 -24.30 6.10
CA ARG A 245 35.01 -24.45 5.41
C ARG A 245 35.19 -23.82 4.04
N THR A 246 35.19 -24.62 2.98
CA THR A 246 34.78 -24.17 1.66
C THR A 246 33.34 -23.71 1.80
N ARG A 247 33.10 -22.39 1.66
CA ARG A 247 31.77 -21.78 1.82
C ARG A 247 30.80 -22.40 0.82
N SER A 248 29.62 -22.80 1.30
CA SER A 248 28.57 -23.42 0.50
C SER A 248 27.66 -22.35 -0.14
N HIS A 249 27.24 -22.61 -1.37
CA HIS A 249 26.42 -21.81 -2.29
C HIS A 249 25.12 -21.22 -1.69
N THR A 250 24.67 -21.71 -0.53
CA THR A 250 23.43 -21.32 0.15
C THR A 250 23.52 -20.06 1.01
N GLU A 251 24.68 -19.41 1.13
CA GLU A 251 24.81 -18.11 1.83
C GLU A 251 24.58 -16.89 0.89
N HIS A 252 24.26 -17.12 -0.40
CA HIS A 252 23.97 -16.07 -1.40
C HIS A 252 22.48 -15.75 -1.52
N THR A 253 21.68 -15.82 -0.45
CA THR A 253 20.21 -15.77 -0.55
C THR A 253 19.59 -14.37 -0.54
N THR A 254 20.37 -13.30 -0.48
CA THR A 254 19.81 -11.94 -0.49
C THR A 254 20.64 -11.03 -1.39
N TRP A 255 20.08 -10.66 -2.54
CA TRP A 255 20.58 -9.59 -3.39
C TRP A 255 19.76 -8.32 -3.11
N PRO A 256 20.35 -7.11 -3.08
CA PRO A 256 21.72 -6.75 -3.46
C PRO A 256 22.78 -7.11 -2.42
N ASN A 257 23.90 -7.66 -2.89
CA ASN A 257 25.04 -8.03 -2.06
C ASN A 257 26.35 -7.57 -2.75
N PRO A 258 27.22 -6.79 -2.10
CA PRO A 258 28.48 -6.35 -2.71
C PRO A 258 29.43 -7.52 -3.06
N ASP A 259 29.33 -8.64 -2.35
CA ASP A 259 30.07 -9.88 -2.64
C ASP A 259 29.46 -10.70 -3.78
N CYS A 260 28.20 -10.41 -4.16
CA CYS A 260 27.47 -11.04 -5.24
C CYS A 260 26.77 -9.96 -6.09
N PRO A 261 27.54 -9.12 -6.80
CA PRO A 261 27.05 -7.86 -7.35
C PRO A 261 26.07 -8.04 -8.50
N VAL A 262 25.99 -9.22 -9.12
CA VAL A 262 25.14 -9.46 -10.29
C VAL A 262 23.96 -10.36 -9.90
N GLN A 263 22.75 -9.98 -10.28
CA GLN A 263 21.55 -10.81 -10.19
C GLN A 263 21.04 -11.16 -11.58
N VAL A 264 20.67 -12.42 -11.79
CA VAL A 264 19.94 -12.89 -12.96
C VAL A 264 18.57 -13.40 -12.51
N SER A 265 17.51 -12.74 -13.01
CA SER A 265 16.12 -13.02 -12.65
C SER A 265 15.70 -14.43 -12.98
N ALA A 266 14.62 -14.93 -12.38
CA ALA A 266 14.11 -16.26 -12.69
C ALA A 266 13.76 -16.44 -14.19
N LEU A 267 13.78 -17.68 -14.68
CA LEU A 267 13.39 -18.07 -16.02
C LEU A 267 11.86 -18.07 -16.11
N ILE A 268 11.29 -17.02 -16.70
CA ILE A 268 9.83 -16.91 -16.86
C ILE A 268 9.41 -17.59 -18.18
N PRO A 269 8.47 -18.57 -18.15
CA PRO A 269 7.95 -19.21 -19.35
C PRO A 269 7.43 -18.18 -20.36
N ASN A 270 7.73 -18.38 -21.64
CA ASN A 270 7.37 -17.51 -22.78
C ASN A 270 8.10 -16.17 -22.88
N LEU A 271 8.93 -15.77 -21.90
CA LEU A 271 9.85 -14.65 -22.09
C LEU A 271 11.07 -15.10 -22.91
N ARG A 272 11.54 -14.21 -23.79
CA ARG A 272 12.71 -14.46 -24.67
C ARG A 272 14.04 -13.99 -24.08
N TYR A 273 14.02 -13.49 -22.85
CA TYR A 273 15.17 -12.96 -22.13
C TYR A 273 14.97 -13.15 -20.62
N ARG A 274 16.07 -13.07 -19.87
CA ARG A 274 16.07 -12.89 -18.41
C ARG A 274 16.56 -11.48 -18.11
N TYR A 275 16.11 -10.91 -17.00
CA TYR A 275 16.59 -9.62 -16.56
C TYR A 275 17.87 -9.79 -15.74
N VAL A 276 18.85 -8.94 -16.01
CA VAL A 276 20.12 -8.90 -15.30
C VAL A 276 20.22 -7.56 -14.60
N ARG A 277 20.52 -7.58 -13.30
CA ARG A 277 20.81 -6.38 -12.51
C ARG A 277 22.25 -6.41 -12.03
N VAL A 278 22.92 -5.27 -12.07
CA VAL A 278 24.32 -5.14 -11.66
C VAL A 278 24.43 -4.06 -10.60
N MET A 279 24.89 -4.44 -9.40
CA MET A 279 25.31 -3.51 -8.37
C MET A 279 26.65 -2.91 -8.77
N ARG A 280 26.72 -1.59 -8.90
CA ARG A 280 27.94 -0.84 -9.22
C ARG A 280 28.84 -0.73 -8.00
N ALA A 281 30.12 -0.41 -8.21
CA ALA A 281 31.11 -0.29 -7.12
C ALA A 281 30.75 0.80 -6.09
N ASN A 282 29.94 1.80 -6.47
CA ASN A 282 29.42 2.84 -5.58
C ASN A 282 28.20 2.39 -4.75
N GLY A 283 27.80 1.12 -4.83
CA GLY A 283 26.64 0.56 -4.14
C GLY A 283 25.30 0.81 -4.83
N SER A 284 25.26 1.60 -5.90
CA SER A 284 24.03 1.79 -6.68
C SER A 284 23.70 0.55 -7.50
N VAL A 285 22.42 0.23 -7.64
CA VAL A 285 21.95 -0.87 -8.47
C VAL A 285 21.57 -0.33 -9.86
N GLY A 286 22.08 -0.97 -10.91
CA GLY A 286 21.69 -0.72 -12.29
C GLY A 286 20.24 -1.13 -12.57
N GLN A 287 19.61 -0.46 -13.53
CA GLN A 287 18.29 -0.84 -14.04
C GLN A 287 18.33 -2.28 -14.58
N PRO A 288 17.22 -3.03 -14.51
CA PRO A 288 17.15 -4.37 -15.08
C PRO A 288 17.42 -4.33 -16.59
N TYR A 289 18.42 -5.07 -17.04
CA TYR A 289 18.77 -5.16 -18.46
C TYR A 289 18.34 -6.51 -19.04
N PRO A 290 17.54 -6.56 -20.12
CA PRO A 290 17.11 -7.81 -20.71
C PRO A 290 18.26 -8.48 -21.48
N CYS A 291 18.60 -9.71 -21.11
CA CYS A 291 19.56 -10.56 -21.83
C CYS A 291 18.85 -11.82 -22.35
N ALA A 292 18.88 -12.01 -23.67
CA ALA A 292 18.36 -13.21 -24.33
C ALA A 292 19.42 -14.33 -24.38
N THR A 293 20.70 -14.00 -24.24
CA THR A 293 21.80 -14.95 -24.36
C THR A 293 22.91 -14.70 -23.33
N GLN A 294 23.70 -15.74 -23.03
CA GLN A 294 24.92 -15.63 -22.21
C GLN A 294 25.88 -14.55 -22.74
N ALA A 295 25.98 -14.39 -24.07
CA ALA A 295 26.89 -13.40 -24.66
C ALA A 295 26.44 -11.95 -24.36
N GLU A 296 25.13 -11.69 -24.38
CA GLU A 296 24.57 -10.39 -24.01
C GLU A 296 24.75 -10.10 -22.52
N PHE A 297 24.55 -11.12 -21.68
CA PHE A 297 24.80 -11.06 -20.25
C PHE A 297 26.25 -10.69 -19.93
N VAL A 298 27.22 -11.44 -20.48
CA VAL A 298 28.65 -11.17 -20.29
C VAL A 298 28.99 -9.75 -20.74
N ARG A 299 28.51 -9.33 -21.92
CA ARG A 299 28.75 -7.99 -22.43
C ARG A 299 28.20 -6.90 -21.50
N HIS A 300 26.99 -7.09 -20.97
CA HIS A 300 26.35 -6.13 -20.08
C HIS A 300 27.08 -6.03 -18.73
N VAL A 301 27.39 -7.16 -18.10
CA VAL A 301 28.12 -7.18 -16.81
C VAL A 301 29.49 -6.55 -16.96
N THR A 302 30.25 -6.90 -18.01
CA THR A 302 31.57 -6.31 -18.26
C THR A 302 31.51 -4.79 -18.51
N GLN A 303 30.40 -4.27 -19.06
CA GLN A 303 30.21 -2.84 -19.28
C GLN A 303 29.91 -2.09 -17.97
N GLU A 304 29.06 -2.64 -17.11
CA GLU A 304 28.64 -1.99 -15.85
C GLU A 304 29.63 -2.20 -14.69
N ARG A 305 30.30 -3.37 -14.66
CA ARG A 305 31.29 -3.77 -13.65
C ARG A 305 32.44 -4.55 -14.32
N PRO A 306 33.43 -3.83 -14.89
CA PRO A 306 34.59 -4.46 -15.54
C PRO A 306 35.44 -5.31 -14.60
N ASP A 307 35.32 -5.07 -13.28
CA ASP A 307 36.00 -5.77 -12.20
C ASP A 307 35.33 -7.08 -11.77
N VAL A 308 34.12 -7.37 -12.28
CA VAL A 308 33.36 -8.58 -11.99
C VAL A 308 33.56 -9.62 -13.09
N ASP A 309 33.79 -10.87 -12.70
CA ASP A 309 33.84 -12.00 -13.63
C ASP A 309 32.42 -12.61 -13.77
N PRO A 310 31.72 -12.41 -14.90
CA PRO A 310 30.38 -12.95 -15.11
C PRO A 310 30.32 -14.49 -15.18
N GLN A 311 31.46 -15.17 -15.21
CA GLN A 311 31.54 -16.64 -15.16
C GLN A 311 31.80 -17.16 -13.75
N ASN A 312 32.09 -16.28 -12.78
CA ASN A 312 32.34 -16.67 -11.40
C ASN A 312 30.99 -16.83 -10.65
N PRO A 313 30.59 -18.05 -10.25
CA PRO A 313 29.31 -18.27 -9.57
C PRO A 313 29.24 -17.65 -8.17
N ALA A 314 30.37 -17.20 -7.60
CA ALA A 314 30.36 -16.43 -6.37
C ALA A 314 29.88 -14.97 -6.60
N GLU A 315 30.07 -14.43 -7.80
CA GLU A 315 29.76 -13.03 -8.11
C GLU A 315 28.40 -12.85 -8.79
N VAL A 316 27.77 -13.96 -9.18
CA VAL A 316 26.49 -13.99 -9.90
C VAL A 316 25.45 -14.77 -9.10
N HIS A 317 24.41 -14.06 -8.67
CA HIS A 317 23.21 -14.62 -8.07
C HIS A 317 22.20 -14.99 -9.17
N TRP A 318 21.73 -16.23 -9.16
CA TRP A 318 20.68 -16.71 -10.06
C TRP A 318 19.44 -17.02 -9.24
N ASP A 319 18.33 -16.34 -9.53
CA ASP A 319 17.06 -16.59 -8.82
C ASP A 319 16.52 -18.01 -9.09
N ASP A 320 16.88 -18.59 -10.25
CA ASP A 320 16.63 -19.99 -10.61
C ASP A 320 17.57 -20.47 -11.73
N HIS A 321 17.56 -21.79 -12.00
CA HIS A 321 18.12 -22.42 -13.21
C HIS A 321 19.42 -21.75 -13.73
N PRO A 322 20.56 -21.92 -13.04
CA PRO A 322 21.80 -21.22 -13.38
C PRO A 322 22.26 -21.57 -14.81
N ASP A 323 22.83 -20.58 -15.49
CA ASP A 323 23.37 -20.68 -16.86
C ASP A 323 22.35 -21.05 -17.96
N ILE A 324 21.06 -21.14 -17.65
CA ILE A 324 20.00 -21.42 -18.62
C ILE A 324 19.40 -20.11 -19.13
N TRP A 325 19.44 -19.93 -20.45
CA TRP A 325 18.82 -18.79 -21.14
C TRP A 325 17.60 -19.20 -21.97
N PRO A 326 16.61 -18.31 -22.14
CA PRO A 326 15.46 -18.56 -22.98
C PRO A 326 15.86 -18.94 -24.41
N GLY A 327 15.30 -20.03 -24.92
CA GLY A 327 15.59 -20.54 -26.27
C GLY A 327 16.74 -21.56 -26.38
N GLN A 328 17.48 -21.84 -25.30
CA GLN A 328 18.45 -22.94 -25.30
C GLN A 328 17.80 -24.35 -25.26
N GLY A 329 16.48 -24.43 -25.00
CA GLY A 329 15.71 -25.66 -24.83
C GLY A 329 15.28 -26.42 -26.10
N SER A 330 15.64 -26.01 -27.31
CA SER A 330 15.22 -26.72 -28.56
C SER A 330 16.37 -27.23 -29.44
N ARG A 331 17.53 -27.56 -28.85
CA ARG A 331 18.56 -28.34 -29.56
C ARG A 331 19.06 -29.53 -28.74
N ARG A 332 18.17 -30.49 -28.47
CA ARG A 332 18.52 -31.92 -28.41
C ARG A 332 17.32 -32.74 -28.86
N GLY A 333 17.41 -33.28 -30.07
CA GLY A 333 16.39 -34.18 -30.63
C GLY A 333 16.27 -34.12 -32.15
N SER A 334 17.38 -34.22 -32.88
CA SER A 334 17.39 -34.58 -34.30
C SER A 334 18.74 -35.24 -34.60
N ASP A 335 18.69 -36.56 -34.81
CA ASP A 335 19.68 -37.51 -35.34
C ASP A 335 21.18 -37.19 -35.26
#